data_AF-A0A536HHY2-F1
#
_entry.id   AF-A0A536HHY2-F1
#
_cell.length_a   1.000
_cell.length_b   1.000
_cell.length_c   1.000
_cell.angle_alpha   90.00
_cell.angle_beta   90.00
_cell.angle_gamma   90.00
#
_symmetry.space_group_name_H-M   'P 1'
#
loop_
_entity.id
_entity.type
_entity.pdbx_description
1 polymer ?
#
loop_
_entity_poly.entity_id
_entity_poly.type
_entity_poly.pdbx_seq_one_letter_code
_entity_poly.pdbx_strand_id
1 'polypeptide(L)'
;MSLPDLVLSLADNKQMLGLRYAEWATRAPSLEADIAAAAMGLDDLGHSRVLYGCLEPLGADPRGTERESDAASLRNLPYFDEPWTEWSQFVAANAILDTAFTVMIEACVTGSVEVLQHRLRKMLMEERYHFLHGRSWLRSGIETGPLNRAWQEAIEWFGPPDGDTARLHREGKLSMGPAELRGRLEEHMETKAPQTEVDWKQWDAVRRRGRKGAIDAHTFGMLRGLEEKKYAPPTAAKQAAT
;
A
#
# COMPACT_ATOMS: atom_id res chain seq x y z
N MET A 1 3.69 -7.87 16.50
CA MET A 1 2.65 -7.85 15.46
C MET A 1 2.47 -9.25 14.87
N SER A 2 1.24 -9.62 14.51
CA SER A 2 0.86 -10.92 13.92
C SER A 2 0.81 -10.90 12.39
N LEU A 3 0.56 -12.05 11.75
CA LEU A 3 0.36 -12.09 10.28
C LEU A 3 -0.90 -11.32 9.83
N PRO A 4 -2.08 -11.47 10.46
CA PRO A 4 -3.24 -10.63 10.14
C PRO A 4 -2.96 -9.13 10.20
N ASP A 5 -2.15 -8.70 11.17
CA ASP A 5 -1.79 -7.30 11.30
C ASP A 5 -0.96 -6.77 10.13
N LEU A 6 -0.02 -7.58 9.62
CA LEU A 6 0.79 -7.27 8.45
C LEU A 6 -0.08 -7.22 7.19
N VAL A 7 -0.99 -8.19 7.03
CA VAL A 7 -1.95 -8.23 5.91
C VAL A 7 -2.89 -7.02 5.96
N LEU A 8 -3.31 -6.59 7.15
CA LEU A 8 -4.07 -5.35 7.30
C LEU A 8 -3.26 -4.13 6.87
N SER A 9 -2.00 -4.01 7.30
CA SER A 9 -1.14 -2.91 6.83
C SER A 9 -0.96 -2.92 5.31
N LEU A 10 -0.78 -4.08 4.69
CA LEU A 10 -0.71 -4.21 3.25
C LEU A 10 -2.04 -3.81 2.56
N ALA A 11 -3.18 -4.20 3.12
CA ALA A 11 -4.50 -3.79 2.61
C ALA A 11 -4.70 -2.27 2.67
N ASP A 12 -4.34 -1.64 3.78
CA ASP A 12 -4.47 -0.20 4.00
C ASP A 12 -3.58 0.58 3.03
N ASN A 13 -2.35 0.11 2.82
CA ASN A 13 -1.43 0.71 1.86
C ASN A 13 -1.92 0.56 0.42
N LYS A 14 -2.42 -0.61 0.02
CA LYS A 14 -3.02 -0.82 -1.31
C LYS A 14 -4.26 0.04 -1.52
N GLN A 15 -5.11 0.21 -0.50
CA GLN A 15 -6.25 1.10 -0.58
C GLN A 15 -5.82 2.57 -0.78
N MET A 16 -4.81 3.01 -0.02
CA MET A 16 -4.28 4.37 -0.15
C MET A 16 -3.60 4.60 -1.49
N LEU A 17 -2.85 3.62 -1.99
CA LEU A 17 -2.19 3.69 -3.28
C LEU A 17 -3.24 3.80 -4.41
N GLY A 18 -4.29 2.98 -4.36
CA GLY A 18 -5.40 3.06 -5.30
C GLY A 18 -6.12 4.41 -5.28
N LEU A 19 -6.33 5.01 -4.10
CA LEU A 19 -6.88 6.37 -3.98
C LEU A 19 -5.96 7.41 -4.61
N ARG A 20 -4.65 7.37 -4.29
CA ARG A 20 -3.68 8.34 -4.83
C ARG A 20 -3.48 8.16 -6.34
N TYR A 21 -3.60 6.97 -6.89
CA TYR A 21 -3.63 6.77 -8.34
C TYR A 21 -4.89 7.35 -8.99
N ALA A 22 -6.06 7.09 -8.41
CA ALA A 22 -7.33 7.62 -8.93
C ALA A 22 -7.36 9.15 -8.95
N GLU A 23 -6.74 9.79 -7.96
CA GLU A 23 -6.51 11.22 -7.92
C GLU A 23 -5.79 11.77 -9.16
N TRP A 24 -4.93 10.99 -9.80
CA TRP A 24 -4.14 11.38 -10.96
C TRP A 24 -4.74 10.97 -12.31
N ALA A 25 -5.95 10.39 -12.33
CA ALA A 25 -6.62 9.93 -13.55
C ALA A 25 -7.03 11.05 -14.54
N THR A 26 -6.81 12.32 -14.19
CA THR A 26 -7.10 13.50 -15.04
C THR A 26 -6.05 14.60 -14.88
N ARG A 27 -4.91 14.28 -14.27
CA ARG A 27 -3.86 15.24 -13.88
C ARG A 27 -2.46 14.79 -14.30
N ALA A 28 -2.34 13.61 -14.90
CA ALA A 28 -1.07 13.07 -15.32
C ALA A 28 -0.49 13.85 -16.52
N PRO A 29 0.81 13.71 -16.82
CA PRO A 29 1.47 14.49 -17.87
C PRO A 29 0.98 14.19 -19.30
N SER A 30 0.24 13.10 -19.51
CA SER A 30 -0.37 12.74 -20.78
C SER A 30 -1.66 11.95 -20.58
N LEU A 31 -2.49 11.87 -21.62
CA LEU A 31 -3.74 11.10 -21.58
C LEU A 31 -3.48 9.60 -21.36
N GLU A 32 -2.40 9.06 -21.92
CA GLU A 32 -1.99 7.67 -21.68
C GLU A 32 -1.61 7.44 -20.22
N ALA A 33 -0.96 8.43 -19.59
CA ALA A 33 -0.62 8.37 -18.18
C ALA A 33 -1.87 8.51 -17.28
N ASP A 34 -2.85 9.32 -17.68
CA ASP A 34 -4.16 9.40 -17.02
C ASP A 34 -4.89 8.06 -17.03
N ILE A 35 -4.93 7.40 -18.20
CA ILE A 35 -5.54 6.07 -18.37
C ILE A 35 -4.80 5.03 -17.53
N ALA A 36 -3.47 5.06 -17.51
CA ALA A 36 -2.66 4.16 -16.69
C ALA A 36 -2.93 4.37 -15.19
N ALA A 37 -2.98 5.63 -14.72
CA ALA A 37 -3.29 5.96 -13.34
C ALA A 37 -4.69 5.46 -12.94
N ALA A 38 -5.70 5.65 -13.79
CA ALA A 38 -7.05 5.15 -13.56
C ALA A 38 -7.10 3.61 -13.47
N ALA A 39 -6.39 2.92 -14.38
CA ALA A 39 -6.34 1.46 -14.41
C ALA A 39 -5.67 0.89 -13.15
N MET A 40 -4.49 1.40 -12.78
CA MET A 40 -3.78 0.96 -11.58
C MET A 40 -4.57 1.29 -10.30
N GLY A 41 -5.25 2.43 -10.27
CA GLY A 41 -6.12 2.80 -9.15
C GLY A 41 -7.27 1.81 -8.94
N LEU A 42 -7.89 1.34 -10.03
CA LEU A 42 -8.93 0.30 -9.97
C LEU A 42 -8.38 -1.02 -9.44
N ASP A 43 -7.23 -1.45 -9.96
CA ASP A 43 -6.59 -2.71 -9.57
C ASP A 43 -6.22 -2.70 -8.08
N ASP A 44 -5.58 -1.64 -7.59
CA ASP A 44 -5.16 -1.53 -6.19
C ASP A 44 -6.34 -1.45 -5.19
N LEU A 45 -7.43 -0.78 -5.58
CA LEU A 45 -8.67 -0.82 -4.80
C LEU A 45 -9.27 -2.24 -4.79
N GLY A 46 -9.18 -2.98 -5.89
CA GLY A 46 -9.53 -4.40 -5.95
C GLY A 46 -8.64 -5.27 -5.04
N HIS A 47 -7.34 -5.05 -5.07
CA HIS A 47 -6.35 -5.74 -4.26
C HIS A 47 -6.58 -5.53 -2.77
N SER A 48 -6.84 -4.29 -2.35
CA SER A 48 -7.16 -3.97 -0.97
C SER A 48 -8.36 -4.78 -0.45
N ARG A 49 -9.42 -4.91 -1.27
CA ARG A 49 -10.62 -5.70 -0.94
C ARG A 49 -10.30 -7.19 -0.80
N VAL A 50 -9.46 -7.74 -1.67
CA VAL A 50 -9.00 -9.13 -1.57
C VAL A 50 -8.21 -9.35 -0.28
N LEU A 51 -7.30 -8.44 0.05
CA LEU A 51 -6.48 -8.49 1.28
C LEU A 51 -7.34 -8.38 2.55
N TYR A 52 -8.29 -7.45 2.61
CA TYR A 52 -9.25 -7.38 3.71
C TYR A 52 -10.06 -8.68 3.85
N GLY A 53 -10.46 -9.28 2.73
CA GLY A 53 -11.15 -10.57 2.70
C GLY A 53 -10.29 -11.77 3.12
N CYS A 54 -8.97 -11.58 3.33
CA CYS A 54 -8.10 -12.60 3.89
C CYS A 54 -8.05 -12.57 5.43
N LEU A 55 -8.47 -11.48 6.08
CA LEU A 55 -8.28 -11.31 7.53
C LEU A 55 -9.06 -12.34 8.37
N GLU A 56 -10.35 -12.54 8.08
CA GLU A 56 -11.17 -13.53 8.77
C GLU A 56 -10.60 -14.96 8.64
N PRO A 57 -10.26 -15.47 7.43
CA PRO A 57 -9.59 -16.77 7.28
C PRO A 57 -8.24 -16.92 8.00
N LEU A 58 -7.55 -15.82 8.34
CA LEU A 58 -6.31 -15.86 9.13
C LEU A 58 -6.57 -16.01 10.63
N GLY A 59 -7.83 -16.12 11.05
CA GLY A 59 -8.25 -16.41 12.42
C GLY A 59 -8.39 -15.19 13.34
N ALA A 60 -8.12 -13.99 12.83
CA ALA A 60 -8.35 -12.74 13.55
C ALA A 60 -8.47 -11.58 12.56
N ASP A 61 -9.50 -10.75 12.75
CA ASP A 61 -9.58 -9.44 12.12
C ASP A 61 -9.04 -8.38 13.10
N PRO A 62 -7.86 -7.79 12.84
CA PRO A 62 -7.27 -6.80 13.73
C PRO A 62 -7.90 -5.40 13.59
N ARG A 63 -8.93 -5.23 12.74
CA ARG A 63 -9.66 -3.97 12.62
C ARG A 63 -10.57 -3.75 13.83
N GLY A 64 -10.41 -2.62 14.51
CA GLY A 64 -11.31 -2.20 15.58
C GLY A 64 -12.43 -1.27 15.12
N THR A 65 -13.36 -0.97 16.02
CA THR A 65 -14.53 -0.11 15.75
C THR A 65 -14.16 1.35 15.50
N GLU A 66 -12.99 1.77 15.99
CA GLU A 66 -12.44 3.11 15.79
C GLU A 66 -12.15 3.44 14.32
N ARG A 67 -12.09 2.41 13.46
CA ARG A 67 -11.75 2.55 12.03
C ARG A 67 -12.67 3.47 11.26
N GLU A 68 -13.91 3.61 11.71
CA GLU A 68 -14.90 4.51 11.12
C GLU A 68 -14.80 5.95 11.62
N SER A 69 -14.05 6.21 12.69
CA SER A 69 -14.00 7.52 13.37
C SER A 69 -12.60 8.12 13.50
N ASP A 70 -11.55 7.30 13.41
CA ASP A 70 -10.17 7.69 13.63
C ASP A 70 -9.27 7.29 12.45
N ALA A 71 -8.75 8.29 11.73
CA ALA A 71 -7.82 8.10 10.62
C ALA A 71 -6.50 7.42 11.05
N ALA A 72 -6.07 7.59 12.31
CA ALA A 72 -4.85 6.97 12.83
C ALA A 72 -4.97 5.44 12.99
N SER A 73 -6.18 4.89 12.91
CA SER A 73 -6.42 3.44 12.87
C SER A 73 -5.97 2.78 11.56
N LEU A 74 -5.81 3.57 10.48
CA LEU A 74 -5.26 3.10 9.20
C LEU A 74 -3.75 2.92 9.31
N ARG A 75 -3.25 1.78 8.82
CA ARG A 75 -1.85 1.35 8.90
C ARG A 75 -1.08 1.64 7.61
N ASN A 76 -1.43 2.76 6.96
CA ASN A 76 -0.77 3.25 5.76
C ASN A 76 0.54 3.98 6.09
N LEU A 77 1.44 3.97 5.11
CA LEU A 77 2.70 4.71 5.16
C LEU A 77 2.49 6.23 5.14
N PRO A 78 3.40 7.00 5.76
CA PRO A 78 3.41 8.46 5.72
C PRO A 78 3.36 9.04 4.31
N TYR A 79 3.84 8.29 3.30
CA TYR A 79 3.83 8.69 1.89
C TYR A 79 2.45 9.02 1.36
N PHE A 80 1.42 8.46 2.00
CA PHE A 80 0.02 8.63 1.63
C PHE A 80 -0.75 9.60 2.53
N ASP A 81 -0.14 10.13 3.60
CA ASP A 81 -0.84 11.01 4.55
C ASP A 81 -1.41 12.25 3.86
N GLU A 82 -0.65 12.80 2.89
CA GLU A 82 -1.03 13.99 2.12
C GLU A 82 -1.20 13.66 0.63
N PRO A 83 -2.06 14.40 -0.10
CA PRO A 83 -2.15 14.29 -1.55
C PRO A 83 -0.82 14.58 -2.24
N TRP A 84 -0.55 13.88 -3.33
CA TRP A 84 0.62 14.16 -4.15
C TRP A 84 0.38 15.40 -5.02
N THR A 85 1.31 16.34 -4.97
CA THR A 85 1.28 17.59 -5.72
C THR A 85 2.10 17.54 -6.99
N GLU A 86 2.97 16.54 -7.14
CA GLU A 86 3.92 16.40 -8.25
C GLU A 86 3.94 14.99 -8.82
N TRP A 87 4.14 14.87 -10.13
CA TRP A 87 4.19 13.58 -10.83
C TRP A 87 5.36 12.70 -10.36
N SER A 88 6.47 13.32 -9.95
CA SER A 88 7.62 12.63 -9.35
C SER A 88 7.22 11.80 -8.12
N GLN A 89 6.25 12.26 -7.32
CA GLN A 89 5.76 11.53 -6.16
C GLN A 89 4.95 10.29 -6.57
N PHE A 90 4.11 10.43 -7.60
CA PHE A 90 3.38 9.32 -8.21
C PHE A 90 4.35 8.25 -8.72
N VAL A 91 5.35 8.66 -9.53
CA VAL A 91 6.32 7.72 -10.11
C VAL A 91 7.14 7.04 -9.02
N ALA A 92 7.57 7.77 -7.99
CA ALA A 92 8.30 7.18 -6.86
C ALA A 92 7.46 6.16 -6.08
N ALA A 93 6.18 6.44 -5.84
CA ALA A 93 5.28 5.48 -5.20
C ALA A 93 5.07 4.23 -6.07
N ASN A 94 4.78 4.41 -7.36
CA ASN A 94 4.55 3.32 -8.30
C ASN A 94 5.80 2.46 -8.52
N ALA A 95 6.98 3.07 -8.62
CA ALA A 95 8.20 2.31 -8.80
C ALA A 95 8.62 1.59 -7.51
N ILE A 96 8.63 2.29 -6.37
CA ILE A 96 9.25 1.75 -5.14
C ILE A 96 8.23 1.15 -4.18
N LEU A 97 7.21 1.90 -3.77
CA LEU A 97 6.27 1.44 -2.75
C LEU A 97 5.38 0.32 -3.28
N ASP A 98 4.85 0.48 -4.49
CA ASP A 98 4.02 -0.53 -5.14
C ASP A 98 4.80 -1.84 -5.33
N THR A 99 6.03 -1.75 -5.83
CA THR A 99 6.93 -2.91 -5.93
C THR A 99 7.25 -3.50 -4.55
N ALA A 100 7.44 -2.69 -3.50
CA ALA A 100 7.68 -3.20 -2.15
C ALA A 100 6.47 -4.00 -1.62
N PHE A 101 5.25 -3.52 -1.88
CA PHE A 101 4.02 -4.25 -1.56
C PHE A 101 3.93 -5.55 -2.37
N THR A 102 4.26 -5.51 -3.65
CA THR A 102 4.30 -6.69 -4.53
C THR A 102 5.30 -7.73 -4.07
N VAL A 103 6.49 -7.32 -3.63
CA VAL A 103 7.49 -8.22 -3.04
C VAL A 103 7.00 -8.85 -1.74
N MET A 104 6.25 -8.12 -0.90
CA MET A 104 5.59 -8.71 0.27
C MET A 104 4.47 -9.68 -0.13
N ILE A 105 3.71 -9.39 -1.19
CA ILE A 105 2.71 -10.29 -1.74
C ILE A 105 3.38 -11.57 -2.25
N GLU A 106 4.50 -11.48 -2.96
CA GLU A 106 5.33 -12.63 -3.37
C GLU A 106 5.72 -13.47 -2.14
N ALA A 107 6.17 -12.82 -1.06
CA ALA A 107 6.53 -13.48 0.19
C ALA A 107 5.36 -14.24 0.82
N CYS A 108 4.15 -13.66 0.77
CA CYS A 108 2.93 -14.29 1.25
C CYS A 108 2.52 -15.48 0.36
N VAL A 109 2.60 -15.32 -0.97
CA VAL A 109 2.19 -16.33 -1.96
C VAL A 109 3.10 -17.55 -1.94
N THR A 110 4.38 -17.35 -1.62
CA THR A 110 5.38 -18.41 -1.57
C THR A 110 5.70 -18.89 -0.15
N GLY A 111 5.12 -18.25 0.88
CA GLY A 111 5.12 -18.73 2.27
C GLY A 111 4.14 -19.89 2.49
N SER A 112 3.94 -20.31 3.74
CA SER A 112 3.18 -21.53 4.08
C SER A 112 1.67 -21.36 4.28
N VAL A 113 1.12 -20.14 4.13
CA VAL A 113 -0.26 -19.83 4.51
C VAL A 113 -1.22 -19.94 3.32
N GLU A 114 -1.92 -21.07 3.23
CA GLU A 114 -2.73 -21.48 2.07
C GLU A 114 -3.71 -20.41 1.56
N VAL A 115 -4.42 -19.72 2.46
CA VAL A 115 -5.38 -18.69 2.05
C VAL A 115 -4.72 -17.53 1.31
N LEU A 116 -3.52 -17.13 1.73
CA LEU A 116 -2.74 -16.08 1.06
C LEU A 116 -2.17 -16.59 -0.26
N GLN A 117 -1.64 -17.82 -0.27
CA GLN A 117 -1.19 -18.45 -1.51
C GLN A 117 -2.29 -18.49 -2.58
N HIS A 118 -3.53 -18.83 -2.20
CA HIS A 118 -4.61 -18.94 -3.16
C HIS A 118 -5.13 -17.58 -3.62
N ARG A 119 -5.42 -16.68 -2.67
CA ARG A 119 -6.11 -15.41 -2.96
C ARG A 119 -5.23 -14.36 -3.61
N LEU A 120 -3.92 -14.36 -3.30
CA LEU A 120 -3.03 -13.29 -3.76
C LEU A 120 -2.29 -13.61 -5.08
N ARG A 121 -2.36 -14.84 -5.59
CA ARG A 121 -1.71 -15.23 -6.86
C ARG A 121 -2.16 -14.39 -8.05
N LYS A 122 -3.46 -14.08 -8.14
CA LYS A 122 -3.99 -13.26 -9.25
C LYS A 122 -3.44 -11.85 -9.20
N MET A 123 -3.29 -11.28 -8.01
CA MET A 123 -2.78 -9.92 -7.82
C MET A 123 -1.38 -9.78 -8.43
N LEU A 124 -0.49 -10.76 -8.24
CA LEU A 124 0.86 -10.74 -8.83
C LEU A 124 0.86 -10.65 -10.37
N MET A 125 -0.18 -11.16 -11.04
CA MET A 125 -0.29 -11.05 -12.50
C MET A 125 -0.64 -9.63 -12.95
N GLU A 126 -1.47 -8.92 -12.17
CA GLU A 126 -1.89 -7.54 -12.43
C GLU A 126 -0.74 -6.57 -12.12
N GLU A 127 -0.02 -6.80 -11.03
CA GLU A 127 1.15 -6.03 -10.58
C GLU A 127 2.29 -5.96 -11.61
N ARG A 128 2.37 -6.92 -12.52
CA ARG A 128 3.37 -6.90 -13.59
C ARG A 128 3.22 -5.66 -14.48
N TYR A 129 2.00 -5.17 -14.69
CA TYR A 129 1.78 -3.94 -15.45
C TYR A 129 2.28 -2.71 -14.68
N HIS A 130 1.98 -2.62 -13.38
CA HIS A 130 2.40 -1.53 -12.51
C HIS A 130 3.92 -1.38 -12.50
N PHE A 131 4.62 -2.51 -12.36
CA PHE A 131 6.07 -2.58 -12.41
C PHE A 131 6.66 -2.02 -13.71
N LEU A 132 6.11 -2.43 -14.86
CA LEU A 132 6.58 -1.97 -16.17
C LEU A 132 6.35 -0.46 -16.34
N HIS A 133 5.20 0.03 -15.88
CA HIS A 133 4.86 1.46 -15.89
C HIS A 133 5.86 2.27 -15.06
N GLY A 134 6.06 1.91 -13.78
CA GLY A 134 6.97 2.62 -12.88
C GLY A 134 8.41 2.63 -13.39
N ARG A 135 8.91 1.49 -13.88
CA ARG A 135 10.24 1.40 -14.48
C ARG A 135 10.41 2.24 -15.75
N SER A 136 9.37 2.35 -16.57
CA SER A 136 9.41 3.19 -17.76
C SER A 136 9.64 4.65 -17.38
N TRP A 137 8.90 5.15 -16.39
CA TRP A 137 9.03 6.52 -15.91
C TRP A 137 10.34 6.80 -15.16
N LEU A 138 10.87 5.84 -14.40
CA LEU A 138 12.21 6.00 -13.79
C LEU A 138 13.29 6.22 -14.85
N ARG A 139 13.20 5.55 -16.00
CA ARG A 139 14.15 5.73 -17.12
C ARG A 139 14.04 7.10 -17.77
N SER A 140 12.88 7.76 -17.68
CA SER A 140 12.70 9.14 -18.16
C SER A 140 13.34 10.18 -17.23
N GLY A 141 13.75 9.78 -16.02
CA GLY A 141 14.34 10.64 -15.01
C GLY A 141 13.29 11.36 -14.16
N ILE A 142 13.40 11.23 -12.84
CA ILE A 142 12.57 11.94 -11.87
C ILE A 142 13.44 12.54 -10.77
N GLU A 143 12.86 13.46 -9.99
CA GLU A 143 13.51 14.02 -8.82
C GLU A 143 13.85 12.94 -7.78
N THR A 144 15.03 13.06 -7.18
CA THR A 144 15.55 12.08 -6.21
C THR A 144 14.89 12.19 -4.84
N GLY A 145 14.33 13.35 -4.48
CA GLY A 145 13.69 13.57 -3.18
C GLY A 145 12.53 12.61 -2.90
N PRO A 146 11.48 12.59 -3.75
CA PRO A 146 10.38 11.64 -3.64
C PRO A 146 10.84 10.18 -3.68
N LEU A 147 11.83 9.87 -4.54
CA LEU A 147 12.37 8.51 -4.67
C LEU A 147 13.07 8.03 -3.39
N ASN A 148 13.94 8.85 -2.82
CA ASN A 148 14.65 8.55 -1.57
C ASN A 148 13.68 8.36 -0.41
N ARG A 149 12.64 9.19 -0.35
CA ARG A 149 11.57 9.06 0.65
C ARG A 149 10.83 7.73 0.49
N ALA A 150 10.47 7.36 -0.73
CA ALA A 150 9.80 6.09 -1.00
C ALA A 150 10.66 4.88 -0.61
N TRP A 151 11.97 4.92 -0.88
CA TRP A 151 12.91 3.87 -0.43
C TRP A 151 13.00 3.77 1.09
N GLN A 152 13.13 4.90 1.79
CA GLN A 152 13.15 4.93 3.25
C GLN A 152 11.88 4.28 3.81
N GLU A 153 10.71 4.72 3.35
CA GLU A 153 9.45 4.23 3.88
C GLU A 153 9.19 2.76 3.51
N ALA A 154 9.65 2.27 2.36
CA ALA A 154 9.61 0.84 2.02
C ALA A 154 10.46 -0.02 2.97
N ILE A 155 11.67 0.43 3.31
CA ILE A 155 12.57 -0.28 4.23
C ILE A 155 12.00 -0.26 5.66
N GLU A 156 11.49 0.89 6.11
CA GLU A 156 10.76 1.01 7.38
C GLU A 156 9.55 0.07 7.41
N TRP A 157 8.83 -0.05 6.29
CA TRP A 157 7.67 -0.92 6.19
C TRP A 157 8.03 -2.40 6.23
N PHE A 158 9.15 -2.84 5.66
CA PHE A 158 9.63 -4.22 5.82
C PHE A 158 9.97 -4.56 7.27
N GLY A 159 10.32 -3.56 8.08
CA GLY A 159 10.53 -3.66 9.51
C GLY A 159 11.97 -4.05 9.90
N PRO A 160 12.26 -4.12 11.21
CA PRO A 160 13.61 -4.32 11.70
C PRO A 160 14.15 -5.73 11.37
N PRO A 161 15.47 -5.91 11.20
CA PRO A 161 16.09 -7.19 10.83
C PRO A 161 15.74 -8.38 11.74
N ASP A 162 15.49 -8.13 13.02
CA ASP A 162 15.11 -9.11 14.04
C ASP A 162 13.63 -9.00 14.46
N GLY A 163 12.84 -8.20 13.73
CA GLY A 163 11.46 -7.87 14.02
C GLY A 163 10.43 -8.97 13.74
N ASP A 164 9.18 -8.53 13.67
CA ASP A 164 8.02 -9.38 13.44
C ASP A 164 8.02 -10.04 12.05
N THR A 165 8.40 -9.31 10.99
CA THR A 165 8.58 -9.87 9.64
C THR A 165 9.64 -10.98 9.65
N ALA A 166 10.77 -10.77 10.33
CA ALA A 166 11.82 -11.78 10.45
C ALA A 166 11.34 -13.01 11.21
N ARG A 167 10.52 -12.82 12.25
CA ARG A 167 9.87 -13.92 12.96
C ARG A 167 8.89 -14.68 12.08
N LEU A 168 8.01 -13.99 11.35
CA LEU A 168 7.06 -14.62 10.41
C LEU A 168 7.78 -15.41 9.32
N HIS A 169 8.94 -14.92 8.86
CA HIS A 169 9.81 -15.64 7.95
C HIS A 169 10.39 -16.93 8.56
N ARG A 170 10.95 -16.86 9.78
CA ARG A 170 11.44 -18.07 10.50
C ARG A 170 10.34 -19.10 10.76
N GLU A 171 9.10 -18.64 10.97
CA GLU A 171 7.92 -19.50 11.11
C GLU A 171 7.43 -20.08 9.75
N GLY A 172 8.05 -19.72 8.64
CA GLY A 172 7.69 -20.14 7.28
C GLY A 172 6.43 -19.49 6.71
N LYS A 173 5.76 -18.61 7.48
CA LYS A 173 4.53 -17.91 7.05
C LYS A 173 4.81 -16.95 5.89
N LEU A 174 5.99 -16.36 5.88
CA LEU A 174 6.55 -15.59 4.76
C LEU A 174 7.78 -16.33 4.24
N SER A 175 7.97 -16.38 2.92
CA SER A 175 9.19 -16.96 2.34
C SER A 175 10.40 -16.03 2.40
N MET A 176 10.19 -14.74 2.68
CA MET A 176 11.22 -13.71 2.73
C MET A 176 11.17 -12.96 4.07
N GLY A 177 12.34 -12.72 4.67
CA GLY A 177 12.52 -11.81 5.81
C GLY A 177 12.86 -10.39 5.33
N PRO A 178 13.12 -9.45 6.26
CA PRO A 178 13.40 -8.05 5.92
C PRO A 178 14.56 -7.87 4.91
N ALA A 179 15.64 -8.64 5.07
CA ALA A 179 16.81 -8.54 4.20
C ALA A 179 16.51 -9.09 2.79
N GLU A 180 15.79 -10.22 2.70
CA GLU A 180 15.38 -10.82 1.44
C GLU A 180 14.38 -9.93 0.70
N LEU A 181 13.39 -9.35 1.40
CA LEU A 181 12.44 -8.40 0.83
C LEU A 181 13.15 -7.17 0.25
N ARG A 182 14.11 -6.60 0.99
CA ARG A 182 14.95 -5.50 0.49
C ARG A 182 15.75 -5.92 -0.76
N GLY A 183 16.43 -7.07 -0.70
CA GLY A 183 17.22 -7.57 -1.82
C GLY A 183 16.37 -7.80 -3.07
N ARG A 184 15.16 -8.35 -2.89
CA ARG A 184 14.20 -8.59 -3.98
C ARG A 184 13.67 -7.28 -4.58
N LEU A 185 13.39 -6.27 -3.74
CA LEU A 185 13.03 -4.93 -4.23
C LEU A 185 14.17 -4.29 -5.04
N GLU A 186 15.41 -4.38 -4.57
CA GLU A 186 16.59 -3.90 -5.29
C GLU A 186 16.80 -4.62 -6.64
N GLU A 187 16.55 -5.93 -6.68
CA GLU A 187 16.58 -6.73 -7.92
C GLU A 187 15.54 -6.24 -8.92
N HIS A 188 14.29 -6.09 -8.50
CA HIS A 188 13.21 -5.58 -9.36
C HIS A 188 13.52 -4.18 -9.90
N MET A 189 14.07 -3.31 -9.06
CA MET A 189 14.42 -1.95 -9.44
C MET A 189 15.74 -1.84 -10.22
N GLU A 190 16.48 -2.94 -10.34
CA GLU A 190 17.83 -2.98 -10.94
C GLU A 190 18.75 -1.88 -10.34
N THR A 191 18.49 -1.50 -9.09
CA THR A 191 19.09 -0.34 -8.42
C THR A 191 19.20 -0.64 -6.94
N LYS A 192 20.34 -0.29 -6.34
CA LYS A 192 20.52 -0.42 -4.90
C LYS A 192 19.74 0.65 -4.15
N ALA A 193 19.13 0.26 -3.04
CA ALA A 193 18.50 1.22 -2.15
C ALA A 193 19.58 2.19 -1.66
N PRO A 194 19.25 3.48 -1.48
CA PRO A 194 20.16 4.43 -0.85
C PRO A 194 20.55 3.95 0.55
N GLN A 195 21.64 4.49 1.09
CA GLN A 195 21.96 4.23 2.50
C GLN A 195 20.88 4.86 3.37
N THR A 196 20.13 4.02 4.06
CA THR A 196 18.97 4.37 4.86
C THR A 196 19.27 4.03 6.32
N GLU A 197 19.32 5.03 7.19
CA GLU A 197 19.37 4.81 8.64
C GLU A 197 17.95 4.91 9.20
N VAL A 198 17.50 3.86 9.89
CA VAL A 198 16.19 3.80 10.53
C VAL A 198 16.38 3.78 12.03
N ASP A 199 15.78 4.73 12.74
CA ASP A 199 15.69 4.69 14.20
C ASP A 199 14.56 3.76 14.64
N TRP A 200 14.87 2.47 14.75
CA TRP A 200 13.92 1.44 15.17
C TRP A 200 13.33 1.68 16.57
N LYS A 201 13.90 2.56 17.39
CA LYS A 201 13.33 2.92 18.71
C LYS A 201 12.11 3.83 18.58
N GLN A 202 12.04 4.62 17.51
CA GLN A 202 10.92 5.52 17.22
C GLN A 202 9.93 4.95 16.20
N TRP A 203 10.26 3.80 15.61
CA TRP A 203 9.42 3.13 14.63
C TRP A 203 8.12 2.60 15.27
N ASP A 204 6.99 2.96 14.67
CA ASP A 204 5.69 2.46 15.05
C ASP A 204 5.52 1.04 14.49
N ALA A 205 5.63 0.03 15.36
CA ALA A 205 5.51 -1.36 14.95
C ALA A 205 4.09 -1.76 14.53
N VAL A 206 3.04 -1.01 14.91
CA VAL A 206 1.64 -1.30 14.55
C VAL A 206 1.31 -0.74 13.18
N ARG A 207 1.79 0.47 12.88
CA ARG A 207 1.53 1.14 11.59
C ARG A 207 2.69 1.03 10.60
N ARG A 208 3.78 0.41 11.03
CA ARG A 208 4.99 0.10 10.25
C ARG A 208 5.62 1.33 9.59
N ARG A 209 5.78 2.39 10.36
CA ARG A 209 6.24 3.71 9.88
C ARG A 209 7.16 4.41 10.87
N GLY A 210 8.17 5.13 10.37
CA GLY A 210 9.11 5.91 11.20
C GLY A 210 8.61 7.30 11.58
N ARG A 211 7.59 7.83 10.87
CA ARG A 211 7.03 9.17 11.11
C ARG A 211 5.62 9.09 11.70
N LYS A 212 5.35 9.87 12.74
CA LYS A 212 3.97 10.11 13.24
C LYS A 212 3.11 10.84 12.19
N GLY A 213 1.80 10.74 12.32
CA GLY A 213 0.83 11.36 11.40
C GLY A 213 -0.28 10.40 11.02
N ALA A 214 -1.31 10.90 10.34
CA ALA A 214 -2.36 10.12 9.73
C ALA A 214 -2.85 10.89 8.51
N ILE A 215 -3.64 10.23 7.66
CA ILE A 215 -4.27 10.92 6.53
C ILE A 215 -5.12 12.10 7.02
N ASP A 216 -5.15 13.16 6.22
CA ASP A 216 -5.95 14.34 6.53
C ASP A 216 -7.46 14.01 6.57
N ALA A 217 -8.25 14.91 7.17
CA ALA A 217 -9.69 14.70 7.35
C ALA A 217 -10.46 14.58 6.03
N HIS A 218 -10.04 15.28 4.99
CA HIS A 218 -10.67 15.24 3.67
C HIS A 218 -10.38 13.90 2.98
N THR A 219 -9.13 13.46 2.95
CA THR A 219 -8.73 12.12 2.48
C THR A 219 -9.51 11.02 3.23
N PHE A 220 -9.63 11.14 4.55
CA PHE A 220 -10.40 10.18 5.36
C PHE A 220 -11.91 10.23 5.07
N GLY A 221 -12.45 11.41 4.74
CA GLY A 221 -13.81 11.58 4.25
C GLY A 221 -14.03 10.90 2.90
N MET A 222 -13.10 11.05 1.95
CA MET A 222 -13.16 10.44 0.61
C MET A 222 -13.22 8.92 0.68
N LEU A 223 -12.35 8.28 1.49
CA LEU A 223 -12.33 6.83 1.66
C LEU A 223 -13.67 6.26 2.16
N ARG A 224 -14.40 7.03 2.96
CA ARG A 224 -15.71 6.67 3.51
C ARG A 224 -16.87 7.13 2.61
N GLY A 225 -16.56 7.69 1.44
CA GLY A 225 -17.53 8.24 0.50
C GLY A 225 -18.32 9.42 1.06
N LEU A 226 -17.82 10.11 2.09
CA LEU A 226 -18.50 11.23 2.74
C LEU A 226 -18.38 12.53 1.92
N GLU A 227 -17.23 12.76 1.30
CA GLU A 227 -16.97 13.97 0.50
C GLU A 227 -17.76 13.98 -0.82
N GLU A 228 -18.00 12.80 -1.38
CA GLU A 228 -18.64 12.61 -2.68
C GLU A 228 -20.18 12.48 -2.58
N LYS A 229 -20.74 12.49 -1.36
CA LYS A 229 -22.21 12.43 -1.16
C LYS A 229 -22.96 13.52 -1.90
N LYS A 230 -22.33 14.66 -2.14
CA LYS A 230 -22.89 15.78 -2.93
C LYS A 230 -23.21 15.41 -4.38
N TYR A 231 -22.56 14.39 -4.94
CA TYR A 231 -22.80 13.90 -6.30
C TYR A 231 -23.78 12.73 -6.36
N ALA A 232 -24.04 12.08 -5.22
CA ALA A 232 -25.05 11.04 -5.14
C ALA A 232 -26.45 11.68 -5.21
N PRO A 233 -27.41 11.09 -5.94
CA PRO A 233 -28.80 11.53 -5.86
C PRO A 233 -29.25 11.46 -4.40
N PRO A 234 -30.09 12.40 -3.92
CA PRO A 234 -30.63 12.34 -2.56
C PRO A 234 -31.30 10.98 -2.38
N THR A 235 -30.80 10.21 -1.41
CA THR A 235 -31.38 8.90 -1.08
C THR A 235 -32.86 9.12 -0.77
N ALA A 236 -33.74 8.41 -1.48
CA ALA A 236 -35.18 8.51 -1.29
C ALA A 236 -35.52 8.28 0.18
N ALA A 237 -35.78 9.37 0.90
CA ALA A 237 -36.20 9.32 2.29
C ALA A 237 -37.55 8.59 2.34
N LYS A 238 -37.56 7.39 2.93
CA LYS A 238 -38.75 6.70 3.46
C LYS A 238 -39.99 6.72 2.54
N GLN A 239 -40.15 5.69 1.73
CA GLN A 239 -41.49 5.09 1.56
C GLN A 239 -41.67 3.99 2.62
N ALA A 240 -41.68 4.42 3.88
CA ALA A 240 -42.36 3.73 4.96
C ALA A 240 -43.60 4.59 5.27
N ALA A 241 -44.56 4.52 4.37
CA ALA A 241 -45.91 5.05 4.52
C ALA A 241 -46.82 4.32 3.54
N THR A 242 -47.16 3.08 3.88
CA THR A 242 -48.43 2.39 3.60
C THR A 242 -48.49 1.17 4.49
#